data_AF-A0A835KZV8-F1
#
_entry.id   AF-A0A835KZV8-F1
#
_cell.length_a   1.000
_cell.length_b   1.000
_cell.length_c   1.000
_cell.angle_alpha   90.00
_cell.angle_beta   90.00
_cell.angle_gamma   90.00
#
_symmetry.space_group_name_H-M   'P 1'
#
loop_
_entity.id
_entity.type
_entity.pdbx_description
1 polymer ?
#
loop_
_entity_poly.entity_id
_entity_poly.type
_entity_poly.pdbx_seq_one_letter_code
_entity_poly.pdbx_strand_id
1 'polypeptide(L)'
;MPFERPASLPIGQVWSRFKGRERDGKPAHMYQIRDMDESTRKICLDMMQETFIRDEPLCQILGINNDPVSIATIRANWEKYVSGNTSLACFTEVDGQPKDLVGFNIVLVKSKDDEEEDFDKVGLGGVF
;
A
#
# COMPACT_ATOMS: atom_id res chain seq x y z
N MET A 1 15.50 -16.73 9.07
CA MET A 1 15.88 -15.48 8.37
C MET A 1 14.60 -14.88 7.83
N PRO A 2 14.38 -13.57 8.00
CA PRO A 2 13.22 -12.90 7.44
C PRO A 2 13.17 -13.14 5.92
N PHE A 3 11.96 -13.18 5.37
CA PHE A 3 11.79 -13.32 3.92
C PHE A 3 12.40 -12.12 3.19
N GLU A 4 13.14 -12.39 2.12
CA GLU A 4 13.63 -11.38 1.18
C GLU A 4 13.19 -11.74 -0.25
N ARG A 5 12.60 -10.77 -0.96
CA ARG A 5 12.27 -10.94 -2.38
C ARG A 5 13.58 -11.17 -3.16
N PRO A 6 13.69 -12.24 -3.97
CA PRO A 6 14.91 -12.49 -4.74
C PRO A 6 15.28 -11.29 -5.63
N ALA A 7 16.49 -10.77 -5.48
CA ALA A 7 17.00 -9.62 -6.24
C ALA A 7 17.10 -9.89 -7.76
N SER A 8 17.06 -11.16 -8.17
CA SER A 8 17.02 -11.55 -9.58
C SER A 8 15.69 -11.23 -10.27
N LEU A 9 14.62 -10.99 -9.52
CA LEU A 9 13.31 -10.66 -10.07
C LEU A 9 13.23 -9.14 -10.33
N PRO A 10 12.84 -8.71 -11.54
CA PRO A 10 12.67 -7.29 -11.84
C PRO A 10 11.57 -6.68 -10.97
N ILE A 11 11.71 -5.39 -10.65
CA ILE A 11 10.68 -4.58 -10.01
C ILE A 11 9.87 -3.87 -11.10
N GLY A 12 8.56 -3.75 -10.89
CA GLY A 12 7.63 -3.14 -11.84
C GLY A 12 6.92 -4.15 -12.74
N GLN A 13 7.00 -5.46 -12.41
CA GLN A 13 6.31 -6.51 -13.14
C GLN A 13 4.81 -6.25 -13.15
N VAL A 14 4.18 -6.35 -14.31
CA VAL A 14 2.72 -6.34 -14.44
C VAL A 14 2.20 -7.75 -14.17
N TRP A 15 1.32 -7.87 -13.18
CA TRP A 15 0.73 -9.14 -12.73
C TRP A 15 -0.65 -9.38 -13.34
N SER A 16 -1.40 -8.32 -13.62
CA SER A 16 -2.74 -8.43 -14.21
C SER A 16 -3.10 -7.17 -14.99
N ARG A 17 -3.92 -7.35 -16.03
CA ARG A 17 -4.59 -6.28 -16.77
C ARG A 17 -6.07 -6.58 -16.85
N PHE A 18 -6.90 -5.57 -16.67
CA PHE A 18 -8.35 -5.72 -16.76
C PHE A 18 -9.03 -4.45 -17.25
N LYS A 19 -10.19 -4.62 -17.89
CA LYS A 19 -11.08 -3.52 -18.24
C LYS A 19 -12.00 -3.25 -17.05
N GLY A 20 -12.12 -1.99 -16.65
CA GLY A 20 -13.07 -1.60 -15.60
C GLY A 20 -14.51 -1.59 -16.10
N ARG A 21 -15.38 -0.98 -15.31
CA ARG A 21 -16.79 -0.79 -15.64
C ARG A 21 -17.05 0.63 -16.09
N GLU A 22 -18.00 0.79 -17.00
CA GLU A 22 -18.53 2.10 -17.35
C GLU A 22 -19.28 2.66 -16.13
N ARG A 23 -19.09 3.95 -15.87
CA ARG A 23 -19.69 4.62 -14.72
C ARG A 23 -20.02 6.06 -15.08
N ASP A 24 -21.19 6.54 -14.69
CA ASP A 24 -21.64 7.92 -14.89
C ASP A 24 -21.55 8.39 -16.36
N GLY A 25 -21.86 7.47 -17.30
CA GLY A 25 -21.77 7.73 -18.74
C GLY A 25 -20.35 7.84 -19.29
N LYS A 26 -19.31 7.57 -18.49
CA LYS A 26 -17.91 7.56 -18.91
C LYS A 26 -17.47 6.15 -19.35
N PRO A 27 -16.67 6.05 -20.43
CA PRO A 27 -16.15 4.77 -20.89
C PRO A 27 -15.24 4.13 -19.84
N ALA A 28 -15.25 2.80 -19.79
CA ALA A 28 -14.38 2.05 -18.90
C ALA A 28 -12.90 2.25 -19.26
N HIS A 29 -12.08 2.52 -18.25
CA HIS A 29 -10.62 2.52 -18.41
C HIS A 29 -10.06 1.10 -18.46
N MET A 30 -8.88 0.97 -19.07
CA MET A 30 -8.00 -0.17 -18.83
C MET A 30 -7.21 0.08 -17.55
N TYR A 31 -6.92 -1.01 -16.85
CA TYR A 31 -6.18 -1.00 -15.59
C TYR A 31 -5.08 -2.05 -15.62
N GLN A 32 -4.01 -1.78 -14.90
CA GLN A 32 -2.95 -2.75 -14.64
C GLN A 32 -2.60 -2.80 -13.15
N ILE A 33 -2.40 -4.02 -12.65
CA ILE A 33 -1.83 -4.28 -11.33
C ILE A 33 -0.37 -4.67 -11.54
N ARG A 34 0.53 -3.98 -10.86
CA ARG A 34 1.97 -4.18 -10.95
C ARG A 34 2.63 -4.04 -9.59
N ASP A 35 3.88 -4.47 -9.51
CA ASP A 35 4.72 -4.10 -8.37
C ASP A 35 4.74 -2.57 -8.20
N MET A 36 4.77 -2.11 -6.95
CA MET A 36 5.22 -0.77 -6.64
C MET A 36 6.71 -0.65 -6.96
N ASP A 37 7.07 0.37 -7.73
CA ASP A 37 8.47 0.74 -7.97
C ASP A 37 8.81 2.01 -7.18
N GLU A 38 10.11 2.30 -7.10
CA GLU A 38 10.60 3.41 -6.26
C GLU A 38 10.06 4.78 -6.73
N SER A 39 9.84 4.97 -8.03
CA SER A 39 9.28 6.22 -8.56
C SER A 39 7.82 6.43 -8.17
N THR A 40 7.08 5.35 -7.88
CA THR A 40 5.67 5.41 -7.46
C THR A 40 5.47 5.28 -5.96
N ARG A 41 6.52 4.95 -5.19
CA ARG A 41 6.46 4.79 -3.72
C ARG A 41 5.74 5.95 -3.02
N LYS A 42 6.18 7.18 -3.28
CA LYS A 42 5.65 8.36 -2.59
C LYS A 42 4.14 8.50 -2.82
N ILE A 43 3.69 8.47 -4.08
CA ILE A 43 2.27 8.64 -4.41
C ILE A 43 1.40 7.51 -3.85
N CYS A 44 1.95 6.29 -3.77
CA CYS A 44 1.26 5.13 -3.21
C CYS A 44 1.02 5.28 -1.71
N LEU A 45 2.06 5.67 -0.97
CA LEU A 45 1.95 5.86 0.47
C LEU A 45 1.14 7.12 0.84
N ASP A 46 1.21 8.17 0.03
CA ASP A 46 0.39 9.37 0.22
C ASP A 46 -1.09 9.03 0.03
N MET A 47 -1.44 8.23 -0.99
CA MET A 47 -2.81 7.70 -1.16
C MET A 47 -3.29 6.94 0.07
N MET A 48 -2.45 6.10 0.69
CA MET A 48 -2.83 5.38 1.91
C MET A 48 -3.06 6.36 3.08
N GLN A 49 -2.18 7.33 3.25
CA GLN A 49 -2.31 8.30 4.33
C GLN A 49 -3.56 9.18 4.17
N GLU A 50 -3.88 9.60 2.95
CA GLU A 50 -5.00 10.52 2.67
C GLU A 50 -6.35 9.82 2.54
N THR A 51 -6.37 8.61 1.96
CA THR A 51 -7.61 7.89 1.63
C THR A 51 -7.84 6.73 2.58
N PHE A 52 -6.85 5.86 2.78
CA PHE A 52 -7.03 4.67 3.62
C PHE A 52 -7.26 5.05 5.10
N ILE A 53 -6.41 5.91 5.69
CA ILE A 53 -6.61 6.35 7.09
C ILE A 53 -7.97 7.05 7.29
N ARG A 54 -8.44 7.79 6.28
CA ARG A 54 -9.72 8.51 6.34
C ARG A 54 -10.92 7.55 6.31
N ASP A 55 -10.87 6.52 5.47
CA ASP A 55 -12.04 5.71 5.12
C ASP A 55 -12.07 4.33 5.81
N GLU A 56 -10.95 3.84 6.32
CA GLU A 56 -10.87 2.52 6.94
C GLU A 56 -11.59 2.52 8.32
N PRO A 57 -12.50 1.57 8.58
CA PRO A 57 -13.33 1.58 9.78
C PRO A 57 -12.59 1.64 11.12
N LEU A 58 -11.50 0.88 11.29
CA LEU A 58 -10.73 0.90 12.54
C LEU A 58 -10.03 2.25 12.74
N CYS A 59 -9.45 2.82 11.69
CA CYS A 59 -8.85 4.16 11.73
C CYS A 59 -9.87 5.22 12.13
N GLN A 60 -11.12 5.13 11.64
CA GLN A 60 -12.20 6.02 12.04
C GLN A 60 -12.61 5.83 13.49
N ILE A 61 -12.84 4.58 13.92
CA ILE A 61 -13.31 4.26 15.28
C ILE A 61 -12.27 4.64 16.33
N LEU A 62 -10.98 4.46 16.04
CA LEU A 62 -9.88 4.80 16.93
C LEU A 62 -9.47 6.28 16.83
N GLY A 63 -10.08 7.06 15.93
CA GLY A 63 -9.77 8.48 15.74
C GLY A 63 -8.37 8.77 15.19
N ILE A 64 -7.77 7.81 14.47
CA ILE A 64 -6.40 7.92 13.94
C ILE A 64 -6.24 9.11 13.01
N ASN A 65 -7.28 9.43 12.24
CA ASN A 65 -7.29 10.58 11.33
C ASN A 65 -7.11 11.95 12.03
N ASN A 66 -7.32 12.01 13.35
CA ASN A 66 -7.17 13.22 14.16
C ASN A 66 -5.92 13.19 15.05
N ASP A 67 -5.12 12.12 15.01
CA ASP A 67 -3.90 11.97 15.79
C ASP A 67 -2.65 12.00 14.90
N PRO A 68 -1.95 13.14 14.81
CA PRO A 68 -0.72 13.27 14.04
C PRO A 68 0.39 12.28 14.46
N VAL A 69 0.42 11.85 15.72
CA VAL A 69 1.43 10.91 16.22
C VAL A 69 1.17 9.51 15.67
N SER A 70 -0.08 9.04 15.72
CA SER A 70 -0.48 7.78 15.08
C SER A 70 -0.24 7.81 13.58
N ILE A 71 -0.60 8.91 12.89
CA ILE A 71 -0.37 9.04 11.44
C ILE A 71 1.12 8.92 11.11
N ALA A 72 1.99 9.62 11.85
CA ALA A 72 3.43 9.56 11.64
C ALA A 72 3.98 8.15 11.90
N THR A 73 3.53 7.48 12.96
CA THR A 73 3.94 6.11 13.31
C THR A 73 3.52 5.11 12.24
N ILE A 74 2.25 5.17 11.80
CA ILE A 74 1.72 4.31 10.74
C ILE A 74 2.48 4.55 9.42
N ARG A 75 2.73 5.81 9.06
CA ARG A 75 3.49 6.15 7.85
C ARG A 75 4.91 5.59 7.91
N ALA A 76 5.60 5.72 9.04
CA ALA A 76 6.93 5.16 9.23
C ALA A 76 6.94 3.62 9.10
N ASN A 77 5.93 2.95 9.66
CA ASN A 77 5.76 1.50 9.51
C ASN A 77 5.52 1.11 8.05
N TRP A 78 4.67 1.85 7.33
CA TRP A 78 4.43 1.60 5.92
C TRP A 78 5.68 1.81 5.05
N GLU A 79 6.47 2.85 5.29
CA GLU A 79 7.77 3.05 4.61
C GLU A 79 8.71 1.84 4.79
N LYS A 80 8.73 1.26 6.00
CA LYS A 80 9.47 0.03 6.28
C LYS A 80 8.88 -1.15 5.52
N TYR A 81 7.57 -1.36 5.54
CA TYR A 81 6.92 -2.51 4.91
C TYR A 81 7.09 -2.52 3.38
N VAL A 82 6.95 -1.37 2.72
CA VAL A 82 7.08 -1.30 1.27
C VAL A 82 8.53 -1.53 0.78
N SER A 83 9.54 -1.35 1.65
CA SER A 83 10.93 -1.63 1.32
C SER A 83 11.21 -3.11 0.97
N GLY A 84 10.31 -4.02 1.36
CA GLY A 84 10.37 -5.43 0.99
C GLY A 84 10.05 -5.72 -0.49
N ASN A 85 9.66 -4.71 -1.27
CA ASN A 85 9.33 -4.82 -2.70
C ASN A 85 8.25 -5.89 -3.01
N THR A 86 7.29 -6.08 -2.10
CA THR A 86 6.18 -7.05 -2.24
C THR A 86 4.83 -6.39 -2.48
N SER A 87 4.76 -5.07 -2.31
CA SER A 87 3.51 -4.29 -2.40
C SER A 87 3.07 -4.06 -3.84
N LEU A 88 1.76 -3.94 -4.05
CA LEU A 88 1.13 -3.90 -5.36
C LEU A 88 0.38 -2.58 -5.57
N ALA A 89 0.57 -1.99 -6.74
CA ALA A 89 -0.09 -0.77 -7.17
C ALA A 89 -0.97 -1.02 -8.40
N CYS A 90 -2.15 -0.40 -8.41
CA CYS A 90 -3.10 -0.43 -9.50
C CYS A 90 -3.14 0.94 -10.17
N PHE A 91 -2.92 0.96 -11.48
CA PHE A 91 -2.96 2.18 -12.29
C PHE A 91 -3.99 2.06 -13.40
N THR A 92 -4.54 3.19 -13.84
CA THR A 92 -5.12 3.28 -15.18
C THR A 92 -4.01 3.06 -16.23
N GLU A 93 -4.41 2.52 -17.38
CA GLU A 93 -3.50 2.21 -18.48
C GLU A 93 -3.88 3.01 -19.73
N VAL A 94 -2.87 3.64 -20.35
CA VAL A 94 -2.96 4.30 -21.66
C VAL A 94 -1.79 3.81 -22.50
N ASP A 95 -2.07 3.26 -23.68
CA ASP A 95 -1.06 2.70 -24.60
C ASP A 95 -0.12 1.66 -23.92
N GLY A 96 -0.67 0.85 -23.01
CA GLY A 96 0.09 -0.17 -22.26
C GLY A 96 0.93 0.37 -21.10
N GLN A 97 0.91 1.68 -20.84
CA GLN A 97 1.70 2.34 -19.81
C GLN A 97 0.83 2.77 -18.60
N PRO A 98 1.38 2.72 -17.37
CA PRO A 98 0.69 3.25 -16.19
C PRO A 98 0.48 4.76 -16.33
N LYS A 99 -0.68 5.26 -15.92
CA LYS A 99 -0.96 6.69 -15.88
C LYS A 99 -1.34 7.17 -14.48
N ASP A 100 -2.58 6.93 -14.05
CA ASP A 100 -3.09 7.45 -12.78
C ASP A 100 -3.18 6.32 -11.74
N LEU A 101 -2.65 6.54 -10.54
CA LEU A 101 -2.79 5.60 -9.43
C LEU A 101 -4.25 5.56 -8.98
N VAL A 102 -4.82 4.36 -8.89
CA VAL A 102 -6.23 4.16 -8.48
C VAL A 102 -6.39 3.21 -7.30
N GLY A 103 -5.32 2.54 -6.89
CA GLY A 103 -5.32 1.70 -5.71
C GLY A 103 -3.92 1.24 -5.37
N PHE A 104 -3.70 0.98 -4.09
CA PHE A 104 -2.44 0.48 -3.59
C PHE A 104 -2.68 -0.49 -2.45
N ASN A 105 -1.88 -1.54 -2.38
CA ASN A 105 -1.94 -2.52 -1.31
C ASN A 105 -0.53 -2.79 -0.77
N ILE A 106 -0.34 -2.45 0.51
CA ILE A 106 0.86 -2.79 1.26
C ILE A 106 0.77 -4.27 1.61
N VAL A 107 1.73 -5.05 1.12
CA VAL A 107 1.77 -6.51 1.29
C VAL A 107 3.07 -6.90 1.98
N LEU A 108 2.97 -7.74 3.00
CA LEU A 108 4.10 -8.28 3.74
C LEU A 108 4.10 -9.80 3.64
N VAL A 109 5.29 -10.40 3.78
CA VAL A 109 5.44 -11.85 3.96
C VAL A 109 5.82 -12.09 5.42
N LYS A 110 4.98 -12.82 6.15
CA LYS A 110 5.23 -13.23 7.54
C LYS A 110 5.47 -14.74 7.57
N SER A 111 6.57 -15.13 8.18
CA SER A 111 7.01 -16.51 8.38
C SER A 111 6.79 -16.93 9.83
N LYS A 112 6.70 -18.25 10.07
CA LYS A 112 6.49 -18.78 11.43
C LYS A 112 7.64 -18.46 12.39
N ASP A 113 8.84 -18.31 11.84
CA ASP A 113 10.07 -18.06 12.62
C ASP A 113 10.42 -16.57 12.70
N ASP A 114 9.54 -15.68 12.22
CA ASP A 114 9.73 -14.23 12.40
C ASP A 114 9.46 -13.87 13.87
N GLU A 115 10.25 -12.94 14.41
CA GLU A 115 10.04 -12.42 15.76
C GLU A 115 8.63 -11.83 15.89
N GLU A 116 7.97 -12.08 17.02
CA GLU A 116 6.68 -11.46 17.28
C GLU A 116 6.85 -9.94 17.41
N GLU A 117 5.87 -9.19 16.89
CA GLU A 117 5.85 -7.76 17.08
C GLU A 117 5.58 -7.46 18.55
N ASP A 118 6.54 -6.79 19.18
CA ASP A 118 6.40 -6.33 20.56
C ASP A 118 5.48 -5.10 20.58
N PHE A 119 4.18 -5.34 20.78
CA PHE A 119 3.15 -4.28 20.79
C PHE A 119 3.40 -3.21 21.86
N ASP A 120 4.15 -3.52 22.92
CA ASP A 120 4.54 -2.54 23.95
C ASP A 120 5.61 -1.57 23.45
N LYS A 121 6.40 -1.98 22.43
CA LYS A 121 7.38 -1.12 21.74
C LYS A 121 6.80 -0.38 20.54
N VAL A 122 5.71 -0.86 19.96
CA VAL A 122 5.03 -0.24 18.81
C VAL A 122 4.00 0.79 19.31
N GLY A 123 4.41 1.75 20.15
CA GLY A 123 3.72 3.03 20.37
C GLY A 123 2.19 3.07 20.55
N LEU A 124 1.52 1.96 20.89
CA LEU A 124 0.09 1.89 21.19
C LEU A 124 -0.20 2.08 22.68
N GLY A 125 0.83 2.47 23.45
CA GLY A 125 0.71 2.81 24.86
C GLY A 125 -0.16 4.04 25.07
N GLY A 126 -1.47 3.86 25.10
CA GLY A 126 -2.41 4.91 25.48
C GLY A 126 -3.89 4.75 25.09
N VAL A 127 -4.31 3.67 24.42
CA VAL A 127 -5.75 3.46 24.14
C VAL A 127 -6.16 2.01 24.37
N PHE A 128 -6.09 1.54 25.62
CA PHE A 128 -7.01 0.59 26.26
C PHE A 128 -6.97 0.79 27.77
#